data_AF-A0A7C7T5N4-F1
#
_entry.id   AF-A0A7C7T5N4-F1
#
_cell.length_a   1.000
_cell.length_b   1.000
_cell.length_c   1.000
_cell.angle_alpha   90.00
_cell.angle_beta   90.00
_cell.angle_gamma   90.00
#
_symmetry.space_group_name_H-M   'P 1'
#
loop_
_entity.id
_entity.type
_entity.pdbx_description
1 polymer ?
#
loop_
_entity_poly.entity_id
_entity_poly.type
_entity_poly.pdbx_seq_one_letter_code
_entity_poly.pdbx_strand_id
1 'polypeptide(L)'
;MNHWVEVSFDCLPLRSISRLDIPIDASPGFRRRCEAIKSSMDRHGTHNSYYLYDVVCVFHLTNRADLGMLEFRCSGTLLTNADDTAAETVDLQVELHSETCNWLTEPVVKWFEATVHQAVLVEFNRYIEAGDLEKTKQRVQHVQEQLEESGGFLGMYL
;
A
#
# COMPACT_ATOMS: atom_id res chain seq x y z
N MET A 1 1.07 -1.36 22.05
CA MET A 1 1.33 -2.82 22.06
C MET A 1 2.71 -3.03 21.43
N ASN A 2 3.53 -3.95 21.94
CA ASN A 2 4.82 -4.26 21.30
C ASN A 2 4.53 -4.94 19.96
N HIS A 3 4.76 -4.24 18.85
CA HIS A 3 4.73 -4.85 17.53
C HIS A 3 6.14 -5.35 17.20
N TRP A 4 6.25 -6.64 16.85
CA TRP A 4 7.52 -7.26 16.45
C TRP A 4 7.98 -6.83 15.06
N VAL A 5 7.03 -6.38 14.24
CA VAL A 5 7.23 -5.78 12.92
C VAL A 5 6.28 -4.59 12.83
N GLU A 6 6.78 -3.44 12.41
CA GLU A 6 5.97 -2.24 12.23
C GLU A 6 5.62 -2.11 10.75
N VAL A 7 4.32 -2.10 10.43
CA VAL A 7 3.86 -1.93 9.06
C VAL A 7 2.86 -0.79 9.03
N SER A 8 3.08 0.19 8.15
CA SER A 8 2.14 1.27 7.88
C SER A 8 1.96 1.42 6.39
N PHE A 9 0.75 1.75 5.94
CA PHE A 9 0.44 1.94 4.53
C PHE A 9 -0.78 2.84 4.37
N ASP A 10 -0.89 3.44 3.19
CA ASP A 10 -2.16 3.89 2.65
C ASP A 10 -2.67 2.91 1.59
N CYS A 11 -3.98 2.82 1.43
CA CYS A 11 -4.60 1.93 0.45
C CYS A 11 -5.72 2.60 -0.34
N LEU A 12 -5.82 2.24 -1.62
CA LEU A 12 -6.86 2.67 -2.54
C LEU A 12 -7.58 1.45 -3.14
N PRO A 13 -8.90 1.26 -2.89
CA PRO A 13 -9.66 0.20 -3.57
C PRO A 13 -9.70 0.49 -5.07
N LEU A 14 -9.20 -0.42 -5.92
CA LEU A 14 -9.08 -0.13 -7.35
C LEU A 14 -10.44 0.01 -8.05
N ARG A 15 -11.49 -0.64 -7.54
CA ARG A 15 -12.88 -0.46 -8.00
C ARG A 15 -13.44 0.95 -7.82
N SER A 16 -12.86 1.78 -6.94
CA SER A 16 -13.33 3.16 -6.76
C SER A 16 -12.83 4.10 -7.85
N ILE A 17 -11.93 3.62 -8.73
CA ILE A 17 -11.36 4.38 -9.83
C ILE A 17 -12.20 4.13 -11.09
N SER A 18 -13.07 5.08 -11.42
CA SER A 18 -13.89 5.04 -12.65
C SER A 18 -13.09 5.41 -13.90
N ARG A 19 -12.21 6.41 -13.78
CA ARG A 19 -11.34 6.88 -14.85
C ARG A 19 -10.05 7.44 -14.26
N LEU A 20 -8.91 7.05 -14.86
CA LEU A 20 -7.59 7.54 -14.48
C LEU A 20 -6.99 8.34 -15.63
N ASP A 21 -7.27 9.65 -15.66
CA ASP A 21 -6.61 10.58 -16.56
C ASP A 21 -5.42 11.21 -15.84
N ILE A 22 -4.22 11.13 -16.42
CA ILE A 22 -3.02 11.76 -15.86
C ILE A 22 -2.92 13.18 -16.42
N PRO A 23 -2.95 14.24 -15.58
CA PRO A 23 -2.76 15.61 -16.03
C PRO A 23 -1.42 15.80 -16.74
N ILE A 24 -1.39 16.66 -17.76
CA ILE A 24 -0.17 16.93 -18.54
C ILE A 24 0.89 17.63 -17.67
N ASP A 25 0.44 18.43 -16.70
CA ASP A 25 1.23 19.17 -15.73
C ASP A 25 1.52 18.40 -14.43
N ALA A 26 1.17 17.11 -14.38
CA ALA A 26 1.43 16.26 -13.22
C ALA A 26 2.92 16.22 -12.86
N SER A 27 3.22 16.30 -11.56
CA SER A 27 4.57 16.10 -11.05
C SER A 27 5.09 14.70 -11.44
N PRO A 28 6.41 14.52 -11.64
CA PRO A 28 6.95 13.21 -12.03
C PRO A 28 6.58 12.08 -11.05
N GLY A 29 6.53 12.37 -9.74
CA GLY A 29 6.15 11.40 -8.73
C GLY A 29 4.68 10.99 -8.82
N PHE A 30 3.78 11.97 -8.96
CA PHE A 30 2.35 11.72 -9.12
C PHE A 30 2.06 10.93 -10.39
N ARG A 31 2.67 11.32 -11.51
CA ARG A 31 2.56 10.62 -12.78
C ARG A 31 2.98 9.15 -12.66
N ARG A 32 4.13 8.87 -12.04
CA ARG A 32 4.57 7.48 -11.80
C ARG A 32 3.58 6.69 -10.96
N ARG A 33 3.00 7.31 -9.92
CA ARG A 33 1.97 6.67 -9.08
C ARG A 33 0.73 6.33 -9.90
N CYS A 34 0.23 7.24 -10.73
CA CYS A 34 -0.89 6.95 -11.62
C CYS A 34 -0.57 5.85 -12.62
N GLU A 35 0.62 5.88 -13.24
CA GLU A 35 1.06 4.83 -14.15
C GLU A 35 1.14 3.46 -13.46
N ALA A 36 1.63 3.40 -12.21
CA ALA A 36 1.66 2.18 -11.41
C ALA A 36 0.27 1.67 -11.02
N ILE A 37 -0.65 2.56 -10.66
CA ILE A 37 -2.06 2.21 -10.39
C ILE A 37 -2.70 1.65 -11.66
N LYS A 38 -2.50 2.29 -12.81
CA LYS A 38 -3.02 1.82 -14.09
C LYS A 38 -2.50 0.42 -14.42
N SER A 39 -1.18 0.23 -14.31
CA SER A 39 -0.55 -1.08 -14.51
C SER A 39 -1.09 -2.13 -13.55
N SER A 40 -1.45 -1.75 -12.33
CA SER A 40 -2.04 -2.64 -11.32
C SER A 40 -3.45 -3.07 -11.71
N MET A 41 -4.29 -2.13 -12.17
CA MET A 41 -5.63 -2.41 -12.68
C MET A 41 -5.58 -3.31 -13.92
N ASP A 42 -4.66 -3.04 -14.84
CA ASP A 42 -4.50 -3.82 -16.07
C ASP A 42 -4.04 -5.26 -15.77
N ARG A 43 -3.18 -5.45 -14.76
CA ARG A 43 -2.61 -6.76 -14.41
C ARG A 43 -3.54 -7.61 -13.55
N HIS A 44 -4.21 -7.00 -12.57
CA HIS A 44 -4.91 -7.72 -11.50
C HIS A 44 -6.43 -7.50 -11.51
N GLY A 45 -6.92 -6.58 -12.34
CA GLY A 45 -8.31 -6.14 -12.30
C GLY A 45 -8.59 -5.20 -11.13
N THR A 46 -9.84 -4.76 -11.03
CA THR A 46 -10.29 -3.75 -10.05
C THR A 46 -11.14 -4.33 -8.91
N HIS A 47 -11.64 -5.56 -9.07
CA HIS A 47 -12.47 -6.22 -8.06
C HIS A 47 -11.59 -6.93 -7.03
N ASN A 48 -11.94 -6.83 -5.76
CA ASN A 48 -11.16 -7.37 -4.62
C ASN A 48 -9.67 -6.99 -4.66
N SER A 49 -9.34 -5.84 -5.25
CA SER A 49 -7.97 -5.38 -5.40
C SER A 49 -7.78 -3.99 -4.82
N TYR A 50 -6.68 -3.82 -4.11
CA TYR A 50 -6.32 -2.61 -3.38
C TYR A 50 -4.90 -2.22 -3.76
N TYR A 51 -4.70 -0.99 -4.22
CA TYR A 51 -3.38 -0.46 -4.42
C TYR A 51 -2.83 0.09 -3.11
N LEU A 52 -1.72 -0.46 -2.65
CA LEU A 52 -1.00 -0.01 -1.46
C LEU A 52 0.12 0.95 -1.88
N TYR A 53 0.21 2.08 -1.20
CA TYR A 53 1.23 3.09 -1.43
C TYR A 53 1.73 3.69 -0.11
N ASP A 54 2.89 4.34 -0.19
CA ASP A 54 3.62 4.87 0.97
C ASP A 54 3.77 3.80 2.08
N VAL A 55 3.96 2.54 1.67
CA VAL A 55 4.10 1.41 2.59
C VAL A 55 5.49 1.44 3.21
N VAL A 56 5.53 1.35 4.53
CA VAL A 56 6.75 1.22 5.32
C VAL A 56 6.64 -0.07 6.13
N CYS A 57 7.69 -0.89 6.09
CA CYS A 57 7.79 -2.13 6.87
C CYS A 57 9.14 -2.15 7.59
N VAL A 58 9.11 -2.16 8.93
CA VAL A 58 10.31 -2.11 9.78
C VAL A 58 10.43 -3.40 10.58
N PHE A 59 11.58 -4.06 10.44
CA PHE A 59 11.97 -5.21 11.25
C PHE A 59 13.02 -4.80 12.29
N HIS A 60 12.86 -5.31 13.52
CA HIS A 60 13.82 -5.13 14.62
C HIS A 60 14.44 -6.47 15.00
N LEU A 61 15.70 -6.69 14.62
CA LEU A 61 16.43 -7.95 14.83
C LEU A 61 17.15 -8.03 16.17
N THR A 62 17.25 -6.91 16.90
CA THR A 62 17.78 -6.88 18.25
C THR A 62 16.90 -6.03 19.16
N ASN A 63 17.12 -6.11 20.47
CA ASN A 63 16.39 -5.30 21.46
C ASN A 63 16.93 -3.85 21.58
N ARG A 64 17.79 -3.41 20.65
CA ARG A 64 18.35 -2.06 20.60
C ARG A 64 17.82 -1.31 19.38
N ALA A 65 17.31 -0.10 19.59
CA ALA A 65 16.75 0.72 18.51
C ALA A 65 17.79 1.19 17.47
N ASP A 66 19.06 1.28 17.86
CA ASP A 66 20.16 1.76 17.01
C ASP A 66 20.92 0.64 16.28
N LEU A 67 20.50 -0.62 16.45
CA LEU A 67 21.22 -1.79 15.98
C LEU A 67 20.25 -2.90 15.62
N GLY A 68 20.26 -3.36 14.37
CA GLY A 68 19.37 -4.46 13.96
C GLY A 68 18.07 -4.03 13.29
N MET A 69 17.91 -2.75 12.97
CA MET A 69 16.76 -2.23 12.23
C MET A 69 16.95 -2.43 10.72
N LEU A 70 15.89 -2.90 10.04
CA LEU A 70 15.75 -2.92 8.58
C LEU A 70 14.43 -2.23 8.19
N GLU A 71 14.50 -1.13 7.44
CA GLU A 71 13.33 -0.42 6.91
C GLU A 71 13.20 -0.71 5.43
N PHE A 72 12.04 -1.25 5.04
CA PHE A 72 11.65 -1.43 3.65
C PHE A 72 10.57 -0.44 3.27
N ARG A 73 10.65 0.04 2.04
CA ARG A 73 9.56 0.78 1.40
C ARG A 73 9.00 -0.04 0.26
N CYS A 74 7.69 -0.01 0.11
CA CYS A 74 7.05 -0.71 -0.98
C CYS A 74 5.77 -0.03 -1.49
N SER A 75 5.36 -0.44 -2.68
CA SER A 75 4.05 -0.13 -3.24
C SER A 75 3.63 -1.26 -4.17
N GLY A 76 2.33 -1.43 -4.40
CA GLY A 76 1.84 -2.49 -5.26
C GLY A 76 0.38 -2.83 -5.01
N THR A 77 -0.01 -4.04 -5.40
CA THR A 77 -1.41 -4.48 -5.36
C THR A 77 -1.59 -5.59 -4.35
N LEU A 78 -2.60 -5.46 -3.50
CA LEU A 78 -3.10 -6.49 -2.62
C LEU A 78 -4.43 -7.02 -3.16
N LEU A 79 -4.59 -8.34 -3.13
CA LEU A 79 -5.82 -9.02 -3.49
C LEU A 79 -6.45 -9.67 -2.26
N THR A 80 -7.75 -9.50 -2.12
CA THR A 80 -8.55 -10.16 -1.09
C THR A 80 -9.36 -11.31 -1.67
N ASN A 81 -9.94 -12.10 -0.78
CA ASN A 81 -10.98 -13.05 -1.15
C ASN A 81 -12.22 -12.33 -1.73
N ALA A 82 -13.15 -13.11 -2.27
CA ALA A 82 -14.36 -12.61 -2.92
C ALA A 82 -15.21 -11.68 -2.03
N ASP A 83 -15.24 -11.96 -0.72
CA ASP A 83 -16.06 -11.22 0.24
C ASP A 83 -15.36 -9.97 0.82
N ASP A 84 -14.14 -9.61 0.36
CA ASP A 84 -13.33 -8.50 0.92
C ASP A 84 -13.03 -8.66 2.43
N THR A 85 -12.99 -9.90 2.95
CA THR A 85 -12.82 -10.19 4.39
C THR A 85 -11.42 -10.66 4.76
N ALA A 86 -10.61 -11.09 3.80
CA ALA A 86 -9.24 -11.53 4.04
C ALA A 86 -8.32 -11.21 2.85
N ALA A 87 -7.12 -10.71 3.14
CA ALA A 87 -6.03 -10.58 2.20
C ALA A 87 -5.44 -11.97 1.88
N GLU A 88 -5.30 -12.29 0.59
CA GLU A 88 -4.81 -13.59 0.12
C GLU A 88 -3.44 -13.49 -0.54
N THR A 89 -3.24 -12.49 -1.40
CA THR A 89 -1.99 -12.32 -2.15
C THR A 89 -1.60 -10.86 -2.28
N VAL A 90 -0.30 -10.62 -2.45
CA VAL A 90 0.23 -9.27 -2.64
C VAL A 90 1.38 -9.28 -3.63
N ASP A 91 1.30 -8.37 -4.60
CA ASP A 91 2.30 -8.11 -5.63
C ASP A 91 2.91 -6.73 -5.35
N LEU A 92 4.06 -6.73 -4.67
CA LEU A 92 4.75 -5.54 -4.20
C LEU A 92 6.07 -5.35 -4.94
N GLN A 93 6.38 -4.10 -5.26
CA GLN A 93 7.75 -3.66 -5.49
C GLN A 93 8.35 -3.27 -4.14
N VAL A 94 9.33 -4.04 -3.66
CA VAL A 94 9.96 -3.87 -2.35
C VAL A 94 11.39 -3.37 -2.53
N GLU A 95 11.79 -2.39 -1.73
CA GLU A 95 13.13 -1.83 -1.71
C GLU A 95 13.61 -1.65 -0.26
N LEU A 96 14.84 -2.07 0.04
CA LEU A 96 15.50 -1.74 1.31
C LEU A 96 15.82 -0.23 1.31
N HIS A 97 15.21 0.50 2.24
CA HIS A 97 15.37 1.95 2.34
C HIS A 97 16.49 2.36 3.31
N SER A 98 16.53 1.75 4.50
CA SER A 98 17.53 2.06 5.52
C SER A 98 17.83 0.83 6.38
N GLU A 99 19.03 0.77 6.96
CA GLU A 99 19.47 -0.34 7.80
C GLU A 99 20.50 0.10 8.85
N THR A 100 20.63 -0.67 9.94
CA THR A 100 21.61 -0.44 11.04
C THR A 100 22.42 -1.70 11.37
N CYS A 101 22.49 -2.64 10.43
CA CYS A 101 23.11 -3.95 10.51
C CYS A 101 24.43 -4.00 9.71
N ASN A 102 25.58 -3.78 10.35
CA ASN A 102 26.88 -3.93 9.68
C ASN A 102 27.26 -5.38 9.30
N TRP A 103 26.39 -6.36 9.62
CA TRP A 103 26.49 -7.77 9.22
C TRP A 103 25.42 -8.18 8.19
N LEU A 104 24.66 -7.24 7.64
CA LEU A 104 23.64 -7.53 6.63
C LEU A 104 24.30 -8.00 5.33
N THR A 105 23.74 -9.04 4.73
CA THR A 105 24.24 -9.59 3.46
C THR A 105 23.11 -9.62 2.44
N GLU A 106 23.45 -9.53 1.14
CA GLU A 106 22.46 -9.53 0.06
C GLU A 106 21.46 -10.69 0.10
N PRO A 107 21.85 -11.95 0.41
CA PRO A 107 20.88 -13.04 0.54
C PRO A 107 19.87 -12.83 1.66
N VAL A 108 20.30 -12.21 2.77
CA VAL A 108 19.41 -11.89 3.89
C VAL A 108 18.44 -10.77 3.49
N VAL A 109 18.93 -9.74 2.78
CA VAL A 109 18.04 -8.68 2.23
C VAL A 109 16.96 -9.28 1.34
N LYS A 110 17.33 -10.14 0.38
CA LYS A 110 16.35 -10.80 -0.51
C LYS A 110 15.33 -11.66 0.23
N TRP A 111 15.75 -12.32 1.31
CA TRP A 111 14.84 -13.07 2.15
C TRP A 111 13.86 -12.14 2.88
N PHE A 112 14.33 -11.00 3.39
CA PHE A 112 13.45 -9.99 4.00
C PHE A 112 12.53 -9.32 2.98
N GLU A 113 12.98 -9.05 1.75
CA GLU A 113 12.13 -8.54 0.67
C GLU A 113 10.92 -9.47 0.46
N ALA A 114 11.14 -10.79 0.39
CA ALA A 114 10.05 -11.76 0.31
C ALA A 114 9.18 -11.79 1.59
N THR A 115 9.78 -11.57 2.76
CA THR A 115 9.09 -11.55 4.05
C THR A 115 8.19 -10.32 4.22
N VAL A 116 8.52 -9.19 3.59
CA VAL A 116 7.65 -8.00 3.56
C VAL A 116 6.26 -8.35 3.03
N HIS A 117 6.15 -9.21 2.02
CA HIS A 117 4.83 -9.64 1.50
C HIS A 117 3.99 -10.31 2.59
N GLN A 118 4.58 -11.16 3.41
CA GLN A 118 3.87 -11.84 4.52
C GLN A 118 3.47 -10.84 5.61
N ALA A 119 4.37 -9.92 5.96
CA ALA A 119 4.09 -8.89 6.97
C ALA A 119 2.93 -7.98 6.53
N VAL A 120 2.92 -7.56 5.26
CA VAL A 120 1.84 -6.72 4.69
C VAL A 120 0.50 -7.45 4.66
N LEU A 121 0.47 -8.74 4.29
CA LEU A 121 -0.77 -9.52 4.31
C LEU A 121 -1.36 -9.61 5.73
N VAL A 122 -0.52 -9.89 6.73
CA VAL A 122 -0.95 -9.95 8.13
C VAL A 122 -1.46 -8.60 8.61
N GLU A 123 -0.73 -7.51 8.33
CA GLU A 123 -1.18 -6.18 8.76
C GLU A 123 -2.45 -5.74 8.04
N PHE A 124 -2.61 -6.07 6.77
CA PHE A 124 -3.84 -5.75 6.04
C PHE A 124 -5.05 -6.52 6.59
N ASN A 125 -4.88 -7.78 6.99
CA ASN A 125 -5.95 -8.52 7.68
C ASN A 125 -6.34 -7.83 9.00
N ARG A 126 -5.36 -7.38 9.79
CA ARG A 126 -5.63 -6.60 11.02
C ARG A 126 -6.37 -5.29 10.72
N TYR A 127 -6.04 -4.64 9.61
CA TYR A 127 -6.72 -3.44 9.13
C TYR A 127 -8.19 -3.70 8.72
N ILE A 128 -8.47 -4.83 8.05
CA ILE A 128 -9.84 -5.28 7.76
C ILE A 128 -10.61 -5.54 9.06
N GLU A 129 -10.03 -6.34 9.97
CA GLU A 129 -10.64 -6.72 11.26
C GLU A 129 -10.96 -5.52 12.15
N ALA A 130 -10.14 -4.47 12.11
CA ALA A 130 -10.38 -3.22 12.82
C ALA A 130 -11.57 -2.41 12.26
N GLY A 131 -12.15 -2.83 11.12
CA GLY A 131 -13.22 -2.13 10.42
C GLY A 131 -12.75 -0.85 9.72
N ASP A 132 -11.44 -0.64 9.61
CA ASP A 132 -10.89 0.56 8.97
C ASP A 132 -11.07 0.52 7.45
N LEU A 133 -11.24 -0.67 6.87
CA LEU A 133 -11.63 -0.84 5.46
C LEU A 133 -12.96 -0.13 5.16
N GLU A 134 -13.98 -0.31 6.01
CA GLU A 134 -15.28 0.34 5.84
C GLU A 134 -15.19 1.85 6.01
N LYS A 135 -14.35 2.33 6.95
CA LYS A 135 -14.09 3.77 7.09
C LYS A 135 -13.42 4.36 5.85
N THR A 136 -12.48 3.64 5.22
CA THR A 136 -11.86 4.10 3.98
C THR A 136 -12.86 4.11 2.83
N LYS A 137 -13.72 3.08 2.69
CA LYS A 137 -14.81 3.10 1.70
C LYS A 137 -15.73 4.31 1.90
N GLN A 138 -16.14 4.58 3.15
CA GLN A 138 -16.98 5.73 3.49
C GLN A 138 -16.31 7.08 3.22
N ARG A 139 -15.01 7.22 3.52
CA ARG A 139 -14.25 8.43 3.22
C ARG A 139 -14.17 8.69 1.72
N VAL A 140 -13.88 7.65 0.94
CA VAL A 140 -13.85 7.75 -0.53
C VAL A 140 -15.22 8.16 -1.07
N GLN A 141 -16.29 7.54 -0.57
CA GLN A 141 -17.66 7.89 -0.96
C GLN A 141 -18.03 9.33 -0.57
N HIS A 142 -17.71 9.78 0.63
CA HIS A 142 -18.01 11.14 1.07
C HIS A 142 -17.25 12.19 0.27
N VAL A 143 -15.98 11.91 -0.08
CA VAL A 143 -15.21 12.78 -0.99
C VAL A 143 -15.85 12.78 -2.38
N GLN A 144 -16.34 11.64 -2.89
CA GLN A 144 -17.05 11.58 -4.17
C GLN A 144 -18.37 12.36 -4.15
N GLU A 145 -19.19 12.22 -3.10
CA GLU A 145 -20.47 12.93 -2.94
C GLU A 145 -20.28 14.45 -2.83
N GLN A 146 -19.27 14.90 -2.07
CA GLN A 146 -18.93 16.34 -1.98
C GLN A 146 -18.48 16.92 -3.33
N LEU A 147 -17.81 16.11 -4.16
CA LEU A 147 -17.39 16.52 -5.51
C LEU A 147 -18.57 16.59 -6.48
N GLU A 148 -19.54 15.68 -6.37
CA GLU A 148 -20.78 15.66 -7.16
C GLU A 148 -21.72 16.82 -6.82
N GLU A 149 -21.89 17.17 -5.54
CA GLU A 149 -22.70 18.32 -5.10
C GLU A 149 -22.10 19.68 -5.51
N SER A 150 -20.78 19.74 -5.69
CA SER A 150 -20.06 20.96 -6.09
C SER A 150 -20.12 21.25 -7.60
N GLY A 151 -20.81 20.41 -8.40
CA GLY A 151 -20.91 20.55 -9.86
C GLY A 151 -19.55 20.54 -10.57
N GLY A 152 -18.51 20.00 -9.91
CA GLY A 152 -17.13 20.06 -10.33
C GLY A 152 -16.74 18.83 -11.14
N PHE A 153 -16.35 19.08 -12.39
CA PHE A 153 -15.74 18.13 -13.32
C PHE A 153 -14.68 17.23 -12.64
N LEU A 154 -14.68 15.94 -13.00
CA LEU A 154 -13.67 14.93 -12.64
C LEU A 154 -12.23 15.51 -12.70
N GLY A 155 -11.68 15.80 -11.53
CA GLY A 155 -10.31 16.26 -11.36
C GLY A 155 -9.95 16.19 -9.89
N MET A 156 -9.34 15.08 -9.45
CA MET A 156 -8.78 14.97 -8.11
C MET A 156 -7.74 16.08 -7.86
N TYR A 157 -7.79 16.63 -6.64
CA TYR A 157 -7.16 17.88 -6.19
C TYR A 157 -5.63 18.00 -6.38
N LEU A 158 -5.24 19.27 -6.58
CA LEU A 158 -3.89 19.88 -6.68
C LEU A 158 -2.95 19.57 -5.51
#